data_AF-A0A7S2NYM8-F1
#
_entry.id   AF-A0A7S2NYM8-F1
#
_cell.length_a   1.000
_cell.length_b   1.000
_cell.length_c   1.000
_cell.angle_alpha   90.00
_cell.angle_beta   90.00
_cell.angle_gamma   90.00
#
_symmetry.space_group_name_H-M   'P 1'
#
loop_
_entity.id
_entity.type
_entity.pdbx_description
1 polymer ?
#
loop_
_entity_poly.entity_id
_entity_poly.type
_entity_poly.pdbx_seq_one_letter_code
_entity_poly.pdbx_strand_id
1 'polypeptide(L)'
;ALLLGTDYDVYCFAEDDLCDGCKVTTGMTAAAVLGTLTPVRTLDTTPPAIRLVRTESLSKNTIEITLQVDEGSRVWCAAWTSAPQDGYGDFIQESNFEGLIKGKAADCA
;
A
#
# COMPACT_ATOMS: atom_id res chain seq x y z
N ALA A 1 1.06 19.13 -11.67
CA ALA A 1 0.64 18.14 -10.65
C ALA A 1 1.77 17.15 -10.45
N LEU A 2 1.96 16.62 -9.24
CA LEU A 2 2.96 15.58 -8.97
C LEU A 2 2.48 14.24 -9.54
N LEU A 3 3.42 13.36 -9.90
CA LEU A 3 3.14 11.99 -10.34
C LEU A 3 3.01 11.07 -9.12
N LEU A 4 2.15 10.04 -9.21
CA LEU A 4 1.96 9.04 -8.16
C LEU A 4 3.18 8.12 -8.04
N GLY A 5 3.40 7.55 -6.85
CA GLY A 5 4.49 6.60 -6.58
C GLY A 5 5.90 7.12 -6.93
N THR A 6 6.06 8.43 -7.04
CA THR A 6 7.27 9.08 -7.55
C THR A 6 8.00 9.78 -6.40
N ASP A 7 9.32 9.60 -6.37
CA ASP A 7 10.19 10.24 -5.40
C ASP A 7 10.54 11.66 -5.87
N TYR A 8 10.43 12.63 -4.97
CA TYR A 8 10.76 14.03 -5.19
C TYR A 8 11.70 14.53 -4.09
N ASP A 9 12.70 15.30 -4.52
CA ASP A 9 13.53 16.09 -3.63
C ASP A 9 12.86 17.45 -3.43
N VAL A 10 12.41 17.72 -2.21
CA VAL A 10 11.81 19.00 -1.84
C VAL A 10 12.84 19.85 -1.11
N TYR A 11 12.96 21.11 -1.52
CA TYR A 11 13.82 22.09 -0.88
C TYR A 11 12.99 23.28 -0.39
N CYS A 12 13.40 23.84 0.74
CA CYS A 12 12.79 25.01 1.33
C CYS A 12 13.73 26.20 1.19
N PHE A 13 13.24 27.27 0.59
CA PHE A 13 13.92 28.56 0.59
C PHE A 13 12.88 29.68 0.56
N ALA A 14 13.26 30.86 1.06
CA ALA A 14 12.44 32.05 1.01
C ALA A 14 13.06 33.02 0.01
N GLU A 15 12.24 33.58 -0.86
CA GLU A 15 12.58 34.76 -1.66
C GLU A 15 11.95 35.98 -0.97
N ASP A 16 12.71 37.07 -0.87
CA ASP A 16 12.19 38.37 -0.44
C ASP A 16 11.88 39.19 -1.69
N ASP A 17 10.65 39.69 -1.82
CA ASP A 17 10.12 40.37 -3.01
C ASP A 17 10.31 41.89 -2.94
N LEU A 18 11.39 42.34 -2.30
CA LEU A 18 11.69 43.75 -2.01
C LEU A 18 11.52 44.70 -3.21
N CYS A 19 11.75 44.22 -4.45
CA CYS A 19 11.23 44.84 -5.68
C CYS A 19 11.34 43.91 -6.91
N ASP A 20 10.35 43.99 -7.81
CA ASP A 20 10.33 43.24 -9.08
C ASP A 20 11.56 43.58 -9.96
N GLY A 21 12.39 42.57 -10.25
CA GLY A 21 13.60 42.70 -11.07
C GLY A 21 14.85 43.23 -10.36
N CYS A 22 14.79 43.53 -9.07
CA CYS A 22 15.96 43.97 -8.31
C CYS A 22 16.93 42.81 -8.03
N LYS A 23 18.15 42.89 -8.56
CA LYS A 23 19.23 41.95 -8.21
C LYS A 23 19.84 42.31 -6.87
N VAL A 24 19.22 41.86 -5.79
CA VAL A 24 19.82 41.88 -4.46
C VAL A 24 20.63 40.60 -4.23
N THR A 25 21.75 40.71 -3.52
CA THR A 25 22.50 39.53 -3.08
C THR A 25 21.63 38.78 -2.07
N THR A 26 21.17 37.59 -2.42
CA THR A 26 20.45 36.72 -1.49
C THR A 26 21.31 36.39 -0.28
N GLY A 27 20.72 36.45 0.92
CA GLY A 27 21.35 36.00 2.16
C GLY A 27 21.45 34.47 2.26
N MET A 28 20.85 33.74 1.32
CA MET A 28 20.79 32.28 1.32
C MET A 28 21.79 31.70 0.32
N THR A 29 22.63 30.78 0.78
CA THR A 29 23.58 30.08 -0.09
C THR A 29 22.94 28.84 -0.71
N ALA A 30 23.42 28.41 -1.87
CA ALA A 30 22.98 27.13 -2.47
C ALA A 30 23.19 25.95 -1.50
N ALA A 31 24.26 25.97 -0.71
CA ALA A 31 24.52 24.97 0.32
C ALA A 31 23.46 24.97 1.44
N ALA A 32 22.97 26.15 1.85
CA ALA A 32 21.90 26.26 2.83
C ALA A 32 20.59 25.68 2.29
N VAL A 33 20.24 25.94 1.02
CA VAL A 33 19.04 25.36 0.37
C VAL A 33 19.18 23.85 0.25
N LEU A 34 20.31 23.35 -0.22
CA LEU A 34 20.57 21.90 -0.31
C LEU A 34 20.50 21.21 1.05
N GLY A 35 20.86 21.90 2.14
CA GLY A 35 20.72 21.42 3.50
C GLY A 35 19.28 21.23 3.98
N THR A 36 18.28 21.76 3.24
CA THR A 36 16.85 21.57 3.55
C THR A 36 16.21 20.39 2.83
N LEU A 37 17.01 19.60 2.10
CA LEU A 37 16.53 18.45 1.33
C LEU A 37 15.62 17.56 2.18
N THR A 38 14.36 17.45 1.73
CA THR A 38 13.38 16.54 2.29
C THR A 38 12.94 15.57 1.19
N PRO A 39 13.36 14.30 1.23
CA PRO A 39 12.89 13.31 0.27
C PRO A 39 11.44 12.98 0.59
N VAL A 40 10.57 13.11 -0.41
CA VAL A 40 9.14 12.80 -0.30
C VAL A 40 8.76 11.85 -1.42
N ARG A 41 8.02 10.79 -1.08
CA ARG A 41 7.37 9.91 -2.06
C ARG A 41 5.88 10.20 -2.06
N THR A 42 5.31 10.42 -3.23
CA THR A 42 3.86 10.56 -3.37
C THR A 42 3.16 9.23 -3.12
N LEU A 43 1.91 9.29 -2.66
CA LEU A 43 1.10 8.08 -2.49
C LEU A 43 0.95 7.37 -3.84
N ASP A 44 1.16 6.05 -3.84
CA ASP A 44 0.77 5.21 -4.96
C ASP A 44 -0.67 4.74 -4.72
N THR A 45 -1.54 5.00 -5.70
CA THR A 45 -2.95 4.58 -5.66
C THR A 45 -3.29 3.66 -6.83
N THR A 46 -2.26 3.13 -7.52
CA THR A 46 -2.46 2.16 -8.58
C THR A 46 -3.10 0.91 -7.97
N PRO A 47 -4.25 0.43 -8.47
CA PRO A 47 -4.85 -0.79 -7.93
C PRO A 47 -3.92 -1.99 -8.14
N PRO A 48 -3.74 -2.87 -7.14
CA PRO A 48 -2.86 -4.04 -7.28
C PRO A 48 -3.43 -5.03 -8.30
N ALA A 49 -2.58 -5.61 -9.13
CA ALA A 49 -2.96 -6.70 -10.03
C ALA A 49 -2.75 -8.06 -9.35
N ILE A 50 -3.84 -8.76 -9.07
CA ILE A 50 -3.84 -10.07 -8.42
C ILE A 50 -4.39 -11.12 -9.39
N ARG A 51 -3.64 -12.20 -9.60
CA ARG A 51 -4.09 -13.34 -10.40
C ARG A 51 -3.87 -14.66 -9.66
N LEU A 52 -4.94 -15.43 -9.53
CA LEU A 52 -4.87 -16.82 -9.11
C LEU A 52 -4.30 -17.67 -10.26
N VAL A 53 -3.07 -18.14 -10.09
CA VAL A 53 -2.39 -18.96 -11.11
C VAL A 53 -2.81 -20.42 -10.98
N ARG A 54 -2.83 -20.92 -9.74
CA ARG A 54 -3.08 -22.33 -9.46
C ARG A 54 -3.60 -22.53 -8.04
N THR A 55 -4.54 -23.47 -7.92
CA THR A 55 -4.96 -24.06 -6.66
C THR A 55 -4.88 -25.57 -6.76
N GLU A 56 -4.26 -26.20 -5.78
CA GLU A 56 -4.18 -27.66 -5.71
C GLU A 56 -4.40 -28.15 -4.27
N SER A 57 -5.11 -29.26 -4.13
CA SER A 57 -5.15 -30.04 -2.90
C SER A 57 -4.09 -31.13 -2.99
N LEU A 58 -2.98 -30.95 -2.28
CA LEU A 58 -1.87 -31.90 -2.26
C LEU A 58 -2.12 -33.06 -1.29
N SER A 59 -2.78 -32.77 -0.17
CA SER A 59 -3.14 -33.76 0.84
C SER A 59 -4.40 -33.35 1.58
N LYS A 60 -4.93 -34.23 2.43
CA LYS A 60 -6.08 -33.95 3.31
C LYS A 60 -5.92 -32.63 4.08
N ASN A 61 -4.69 -32.29 4.47
CA ASN A 61 -4.39 -31.14 5.32
C ASN A 61 -3.49 -30.11 4.62
N THR A 62 -3.34 -30.20 3.29
CA THR A 62 -2.43 -29.33 2.54
C THR A 62 -3.07 -28.87 1.25
N ILE A 63 -3.21 -27.56 1.13
CA ILE A 63 -3.51 -26.88 -0.11
C ILE A 63 -2.30 -26.06 -0.53
N GLU A 64 -2.04 -26.06 -1.83
CA GLU A 64 -1.05 -25.18 -2.44
C GLU A 64 -1.78 -24.12 -3.27
N ILE A 65 -1.46 -22.87 -3.01
CA ILE A 65 -2.02 -21.72 -3.73
C ILE A 65 -0.87 -20.96 -4.35
N THR A 66 -0.88 -20.84 -5.67
CA THR A 66 0.06 -19.99 -6.41
C THR A 66 -0.66 -18.73 -6.85
N LEU A 67 -0.18 -17.59 -6.36
CA LEU A 67 -0.67 -16.26 -6.70
C LEU A 67 0.43 -15.49 -7.42
N GLN A 68 0.02 -14.77 -8.46
CA GLN A 68 0.85 -13.74 -9.09
C GLN A 68 0.33 -12.39 -8.62
N VAL A 69 1.22 -11.61 -8.03
CA VAL A 69 0.97 -10.26 -7.51
C VAL A 69 2.09 -9.34 -7.97
N ASP A 70 1.76 -8.08 -8.26
CA ASP A 70 2.72 -7.03 -8.62
C ASP A 70 3.09 -6.11 -7.45
N GLU A 71 2.38 -6.25 -6.31
CA GLU A 71 2.62 -5.51 -5.07
C GLU A 71 2.71 -6.44 -3.85
N GLY A 72 3.10 -5.87 -2.70
CA GLY A 72 3.17 -6.59 -1.43
C GLY A 72 1.81 -7.16 -1.02
N SER A 73 1.70 -8.49 -0.97
CA SER A 73 0.43 -9.17 -0.71
C SER A 73 0.45 -10.04 0.55
N ARG A 74 -0.74 -10.32 1.07
CA ARG A 74 -0.96 -11.26 2.18
C ARG A 74 -2.14 -12.16 1.85
N VAL A 75 -1.93 -13.45 2.00
CA VAL A 75 -2.96 -14.47 1.75
C VAL A 75 -3.53 -14.94 3.07
N TRP A 76 -4.85 -15.02 3.15
CA TRP A 76 -5.56 -15.62 4.27
C TRP A 76 -6.31 -16.86 3.78
N CYS A 77 -6.17 -17.94 4.51
CA CYS A 77 -6.88 -19.20 4.23
C CYS A 77 -7.54 -19.67 5.51
N ALA A 78 -8.69 -20.31 5.36
CA ALA A 78 -9.32 -21.07 6.44
C ALA A 78 -10.04 -22.26 5.82
N ALA A 79 -10.32 -23.26 6.65
CA ALA A 79 -11.04 -24.47 6.27
C ALA A 79 -12.39 -24.50 7.00
N TRP A 80 -13.44 -24.90 6.29
CA TRP A 80 -14.79 -24.98 6.86
C TRP A 80 -15.45 -26.30 6.46
N THR A 81 -16.28 -26.84 7.36
CA THR A 81 -17.13 -28.02 7.10
C THR A 81 -18.43 -27.68 6.39
N SER A 82 -18.76 -26.39 6.29
CA SER A 82 -19.94 -25.84 5.62
C SER A 82 -19.63 -24.43 5.11
N ALA A 83 -20.46 -23.87 4.23
CA ALA A 83 -20.27 -22.50 3.78
C ALA A 83 -20.23 -21.52 4.98
N PRO A 84 -19.21 -20.66 5.11
CA PRO A 84 -19.07 -19.76 6.25
C PRO A 84 -20.17 -18.71 6.28
N GLN A 85 -20.71 -18.44 7.47
CA GLN A 85 -21.75 -17.46 7.73
C GLN A 85 -21.39 -16.59 8.95
N ASP A 86 -21.84 -15.34 8.95
CA ASP A 86 -21.61 -14.35 10.02
C ASP A 86 -22.43 -14.54 11.31
N GLY A 87 -23.21 -15.62 11.38
CA GLY A 87 -24.11 -15.91 12.49
C GLY A 87 -25.49 -15.23 12.38
N TYR A 88 -25.69 -14.36 11.38
CA TYR A 88 -26.97 -13.71 11.05
C TYR A 88 -27.58 -14.25 9.75
N GLY A 89 -26.86 -15.15 9.05
CA GLY A 89 -27.33 -15.86 7.87
C GLY A 89 -26.66 -15.41 6.58
N ASP A 90 -25.81 -14.39 6.63
CA ASP A 90 -25.08 -13.90 5.47
C ASP A 90 -23.83 -14.76 5.24
N PHE A 91 -23.69 -15.23 4.01
CA PHE A 91 -22.48 -15.94 3.57
C PHE A 91 -21.29 -14.99 3.42
N ILE A 92 -20.11 -15.55 3.16
CA ILE A 92 -18.91 -14.76 2.94
C ILE A 92 -19.04 -13.80 1.76
N GLN A 93 -18.69 -12.55 2.01
CA GLN A 93 -18.79 -11.42 1.09
C GLN A 93 -17.75 -10.35 1.46
N GLU A 94 -17.59 -9.35 0.60
CA GLU A 94 -16.60 -8.28 0.78
C GLU A 94 -16.79 -7.49 2.09
N SER A 95 -18.02 -7.40 2.61
CA SER A 95 -18.32 -6.69 3.87
C SER A 95 -17.98 -7.49 5.14
N ASN A 96 -17.82 -8.82 5.07
CA ASN A 96 -17.69 -9.67 6.28
C ASN A 96 -16.52 -10.67 6.23
N PHE A 97 -15.77 -10.75 5.12
CA PHE A 97 -14.68 -11.74 4.97
C PHE A 97 -13.59 -11.58 6.03
N GLU A 98 -13.32 -10.37 6.53
CA GLU A 98 -12.29 -10.17 7.55
C GLU A 98 -12.66 -10.89 8.85
N GLY A 99 -13.87 -10.69 9.37
CA GLY A 99 -14.33 -11.38 10.57
C GLY A 99 -14.41 -12.90 10.38
N LEU A 100 -14.85 -13.35 9.19
CA LEU A 100 -15.05 -14.77 8.90
C LEU A 100 -13.75 -15.55 8.62
N ILE A 101 -12.78 -14.95 7.91
CA ILE A 101 -11.50 -15.59 7.57
C ILE A 101 -10.42 -15.24 8.59
N LYS A 102 -10.18 -13.95 8.85
CA LYS A 102 -9.08 -13.52 9.74
C LYS A 102 -9.36 -13.89 11.19
N GLY A 103 -10.62 -13.84 11.62
CA GLY A 103 -11.05 -14.31 12.94
C GLY A 103 -10.79 -15.81 13.19
N LYS A 104 -10.56 -16.58 12.11
CA LYS A 104 -10.23 -18.01 12.13
C LYS A 104 -8.74 -18.30 11.95
N ALA A 105 -7.88 -17.27 11.94
CA ALA A 105 -6.45 -17.43 11.80
C ALA A 105 -5.82 -18.30 12.92
N ALA A 106 -6.40 -18.29 14.13
CA ALA A 106 -5.96 -19.12 15.24
C ALA A 106 -6.32 -20.61 15.09
N ASP A 107 -7.30 -20.94 14.25
CA ASP A 107 -7.77 -22.31 14.01
C ASP A 107 -6.96 -23.00 12.89
N CYS A 108 -6.01 -22.31 12.25
CA CYS A 108 -5.12 -22.84 11.20
C CYS A 108 -3.83 -23.47 11.76
N ALA A 109 -3.84 -23.93 13.01
CA ALA A 109 -2.72 -24.60 13.68
C ALA A 109 -2.82 -26.13 13.58
#